data_AF-A0A3N5W345-F1
#
_entry.id   AF-A0A3N5W345-F1
#
_cell.length_a   1.000
_cell.length_b   1.000
_cell.length_c   1.000
_cell.angle_alpha   90.00
_cell.angle_beta   90.00
_cell.angle_gamma   90.00
#
_symmetry.space_group_name_H-M   'P 1'
#
loop_
_entity.id
_entity.type
_entity.pdbx_description
1 polymer ?
#
loop_
_entity_poly.entity_id
_entity_poly.type
_entity_poly.pdbx_seq_one_letter_code
_entity_poly.pdbx_strand_id
1 'polypeptide(L)' 'SVPVLGQKGQKNLMPIKGMVPMPTDEIQGCPFAPRCPRVMKICSEQLPPLRDVHSGHQAACWLYESSNQ' A
#
# COMPACT_ATOMS: atom_id res chain seq x y z
N SER A 1 16.69 12.20 -14.71
CA SER A 1 17.55 11.00 -14.74
C SER A 1 16.89 9.95 -15.60
N VAL A 2 17.45 9.65 -16.77
CA VAL A 2 16.92 8.63 -17.70
C VAL A 2 17.81 7.39 -17.58
N PRO A 3 17.26 6.18 -17.38
CA PRO A 3 18.06 4.98 -17.19
C PRO A 3 18.65 4.47 -18.51
N VAL A 4 19.89 3.97 -18.44
CA VAL A 4 20.62 3.40 -19.57
C VAL A 4 20.18 1.94 -19.78
N LEU A 5 19.57 1.66 -20.92
CA LEU A 5 19.22 0.31 -21.37
C LEU A 5 20.51 -0.45 -21.72
N GLY A 6 21.04 -1.27 -20.80
CA GLY A 6 22.18 -2.12 -21.12
C GLY A 6 22.91 -2.79 -19.97
N GLN A 7 22.84 -2.26 -18.75
CA GLN A 7 23.46 -2.89 -17.58
C GLN A 7 22.40 -3.60 -16.74
N LYS A 8 22.16 -4.88 -17.04
CA LYS A 8 21.37 -5.78 -16.19
C LYS A 8 22.12 -6.03 -14.88
N GLY A 9 22.04 -5.07 -13.95
CA GLY A 9 22.25 -5.38 -12.55
C GLY A 9 21.20 -6.43 -12.17
N GLN A 10 21.64 -7.64 -11.80
CA GLN A 10 20.82 -8.79 -11.41
C GLN A 10 20.06 -8.56 -10.09
N LYS A 11 19.48 -7.38 -9.86
CA LYS A 11 18.50 -7.20 -8.81
C LYS A 11 17.18 -7.70 -9.38
N ASN A 12 16.84 -8.95 -9.06
CA ASN A 12 15.51 -9.48 -9.26
C ASN A 12 14.51 -8.52 -8.63
N LEU A 13 13.87 -7.69 -9.46
CA LEU A 13 12.78 -6.84 -9.03
C LEU A 13 11.66 -7.78 -8.57
N MET A 14 11.36 -7.79 -7.27
CA MET A 14 10.22 -8.56 -6.77
C MET A 14 8.95 -7.89 -7.29
N PRO A 15 8.16 -8.54 -8.16
CA PRO A 15 6.91 -7.98 -8.60
C PRO A 15 5.97 -7.89 -7.39
N ILE A 16 5.32 -6.75 -7.23
CA ILE A 16 4.26 -6.58 -6.23
C ILE A 16 3.14 -7.55 -6.61
N LYS A 17 2.89 -8.57 -5.78
CA LYS A 17 1.85 -9.56 -6.03
C LYS A 17 0.46 -8.90 -6.10
N GLY A 18 -0.42 -9.50 -6.90
CA GLY A 18 -1.80 -9.06 -7.10
C GLY A 18 -2.02 -8.17 -8.34
N MET A 19 -3.28 -7.98 -8.70
CA MET A 19 -3.71 -7.17 -9.85
C MET A 19 -4.16 -5.78 -9.40
N VAL A 20 -4.03 -4.78 -10.28
CA VAL A 20 -4.68 -3.48 -10.08
C VAL A 20 -6.18 -3.71 -10.25
N PRO A 21 -7.04 -3.33 -9.29
CA PRO A 21 -8.49 -3.45 -9.44
C PRO A 21 -8.97 -2.60 -10.62
N MET A 22 -10.06 -3.01 -11.25
CA MET A 22 -10.66 -2.21 -12.32
C MET A 22 -11.25 -0.93 -11.71
N PRO A 23 -11.27 0.20 -12.45
CA PRO A 23 -11.87 1.45 -11.94
C PRO A 23 -13.34 1.33 -11.54
N THR A 24 -14.04 0.31 -12.05
CA THR A 24 -15.44 0.01 -11.77
C THR A 24 -15.64 -0.93 -10.58
N ASP A 25 -14.58 -1.52 -10.04
CA ASP A 25 -14.69 -2.42 -8.90
C ASP A 25 -15.02 -1.61 -7.64
N GLU A 26 -16.11 -2.00 -6.96
CA GLU A 26 -16.44 -1.44 -5.65
C GLU A 26 -15.46 -1.98 -4.61
N ILE A 27 -14.49 -1.14 -4.24
CA ILE A 27 -13.53 -1.47 -3.19
C ILE A 27 -14.17 -1.19 -1.84
N GLN A 28 -14.51 -2.26 -1.12
CA GLN A 28 -14.89 -2.16 0.29
C GLN A 28 -13.65 -2.13 1.19
N GLY A 29 -13.64 -1.19 2.14
CA GLY A 29 -12.52 -0.99 3.04
C GLY A 29 -11.29 -0.35 2.36
N CYS A 30 -10.10 -0.85 2.69
CA CYS A 30 -8.82 -0.36 2.21
C CYS A 30 -8.50 -0.87 0.79
N PRO A 31 -8.23 0.02 -0.18
CA PRO A 31 -7.92 -0.37 -1.57
C PRO A 31 -6.64 -1.19 -1.72
N PHE A 32 -5.76 -1.13 -0.73
CA PHE A 32 -4.53 -1.91 -0.72
C PHE A 32 -4.71 -3.30 -0.13
N ALA A 33 -5.84 -3.63 0.51
CA ALA A 33 -6.08 -4.92 1.14
C ALA A 33 -5.73 -6.14 0.25
N PRO A 34 -6.13 -6.23 -1.03
CA PRO A 34 -5.81 -7.39 -1.88
C PRO A 34 -4.32 -7.54 -2.23
N ARG A 35 -3.50 -6.50 -2.00
CA ARG A 35 -2.05 -6.50 -2.29
C ARG A 35 -1.18 -6.25 -1.07
N CYS A 36 -1.79 -6.00 0.10
CA CYS A 36 -1.08 -5.63 1.31
C CYS A 36 -0.52 -6.88 2.01
N PRO A 37 0.80 -6.98 2.25
CA PRO A 37 1.38 -8.12 2.97
C PRO A 37 1.04 -8.13 4.47
N ARG A 38 0.48 -7.03 5.00
CA ARG A 38 0.06 -6.85 6.40
C ARG A 38 -1.44 -6.61 6.52
N VAL A 39 -2.24 -7.19 5.61
CA VAL A 39 -3.69 -7.06 5.62
C VAL A 39 -4.28 -7.64 6.92
N MET A 40 -5.24 -6.94 7.51
CA MET A 40 -6.00 -7.36 8.68
C MET A 40 -7.49 -7.43 8.31
N LYS A 41 -8.31 -8.11 9.12
CA LYS A 41 -9.75 -8.23 8.87
C LYS A 41 -10.44 -6.87 8.69
N ILE A 42 -10.12 -5.91 9.56
CA ILE A 42 -10.62 -4.53 9.49
C ILE A 42 -10.26 -3.82 8.17
N CYS A 43 -9.15 -4.21 7.51
CA CYS A 43 -8.74 -3.61 6.24
C CYS A 43 -9.72 -3.91 5.11
N SER A 44 -10.45 -5.02 5.13
CA SER A 44 -11.43 -5.34 4.08
C SER A 44 -12.84 -4.86 4.43
N GLU A 45 -13.07 -4.47 5.68
CA GLU A 45 -14.38 -4.06 6.20
C GLU A 45 -14.51 -2.52 6.24
N GLN A 46 -13.44 -1.80 6.59
CA GLN A 46 -13.46 -0.36 6.79
C GLN A 46 -12.25 0.36 6.20
N LEU A 47 -12.50 1.57 5.71
CA LEU A 47 -11.47 2.46 5.19
C LEU A 47 -10.73 3.12 6.37
N PRO A 48 -9.39 3.00 6.45
CA PRO A 48 -8.63 3.64 7.52
C PRO A 48 -8.72 5.17 7.41
N PRO A 49 -8.84 5.89 8.54
CA PRO A 49 -8.78 7.35 8.53
C PRO A 49 -7.35 7.83 8.22
N LEU A 50 -7.24 8.99 7.58
CA LEU A 50 -5.97 9.67 7.34
C LEU A 50 -5.44 10.24 8.67
N ARG A 51 -4.22 9.85 9.06
CA ARG A 51 -3.59 10.28 10.32
C ARG A 51 -2.13 10.66 10.10
N ASP A 52 -1.60 11.54 10.93
CA ASP A 52 -0.17 11.85 10.96
C ASP A 52 0.61 10.69 11.58
N VAL A 53 1.60 10.16 10.85
CA VAL A 53 2.45 9.04 11.28
C VAL A 53 3.86 9.49 11.68
N HIS A 54 4.33 10.63 11.16
CA HIS A 54 5.59 11.25 11.57
C HIS A 54 5.80 12.62 10.90
N SER A 55 6.12 13.68 11.66
CA SER A 55 6.65 14.97 11.16
C SER A 55 6.09 15.43 9.81
N GLY A 56 4.76 15.63 9.72
CA GLY A 56 4.07 16.09 8.50
C GLY A 56 3.78 15.02 7.46
N HIS A 57 4.08 13.75 7.73
CA HIS A 57 3.67 12.62 6.91
C HIS A 57 2.36 12.05 7.41
N GLN A 58 1.42 11.91 6.49
CA GLN A 58 0.12 11.32 6.76
C GLN A 58 -0.02 9.96 6.08
N ALA A 59 -0.68 9.03 6.75
CA ALA A 59 -1.03 7.73 6.20
C ALA A 59 -2.45 7.34 6.60
N ALA A 60 -3.17 6.73 5.66
CA ALA A 60 -4.45 6.07 5.90
C ALA A 60 -4.20 4.57 6.03
N CYS A 61 -3.77 4.11 7.21
CA CYS A 61 -3.46 2.70 7.45
C CYS A 61 -3.74 2.29 8.89
N TRP A 62 -4.47 1.17 9.05
CA TRP A 62 -4.82 0.59 10.35
C TRP A 62 -3.63 0.17 11.20
N LEU A 63 -2.45 -0.07 10.61
CA LEU A 63 -1.22 -0.38 11.35
C LEU A 63 -0.75 0.78 12.23
N TYR A 64 -1.12 2.01 11.87
CA TYR A 64 -0.73 3.23 12.55
C TYR A 64 -1.89 3.83 13.36
N GLU A 65 -2.93 3.04 13.63
CA GLU A 65 -4.03 3.47 14.49
C GLU A 65 -3.57 3.77 15.92
N SER A 66 -2.54 3.07 16.39
CA SER A 66 -2.03 3.17 17.76
C SER A 66 -0.74 4.00 17.88
N SER A 67 -0.16 4.46 16.76
CA SER A 67 1.12 5.17 16.78
C SER A 67 0.91 6.64 17.12
N ASN A 68 0.65 6.90 18.39
CA ASN A 68 1.06 8.15 19.04
C ASN A 68 2.38 7.87 19.79
N GLN A 69 3.46 7.59 19.03
CA GLN A 69 4.80 7.41 19.59
C GLN A 69 5.82 8.25 18.86
#